data_AF-A0A6I3U8P1-F1
#
_entry.id   AF-A0A6I3U8P1-F1
#
_cell.length_a   1.000
_cell.length_b   1.000
_cell.length_c   1.000
_cell.angle_alpha   90.00
_cell.angle_beta   90.00
_cell.angle_gamma   90.00
#
_symmetry.space_group_name_H-M   'P 1'
#
loop_
_entity.id
_entity.type
_entity.pdbx_description
1 polymer ?
#
loop_
_entity_poly.entity_id
_entity_poly.type
_entity_poly.pdbx_seq_one_letter_code
_entity_poly.pdbx_strand_id
1 'polypeptide(L)'
;PFTLSNYERLVSDGIGGYFWNLAVITVLSLIVVAFFIPAAAYSIARNMSKKKAFAIMYSLLILGIFVPFQVIMIPITVMMSKLGLTNMWGLVLLYLTYAIPQTLFLYV
;
A
#
# COMPACT_ATOMS: atom_id res chain seq x y z
N PRO A 1 -36.06 8.25 13.57
CA PRO A 1 -35.83 9.66 13.16
C PRO A 1 -34.42 9.83 12.56
N PHE A 2 -34.31 10.49 11.40
CA PHE A 2 -33.02 10.87 10.82
C PHE A 2 -32.42 12.00 11.68
N THR A 3 -31.19 11.83 12.18
CA THR A 3 -30.48 12.86 12.96
C THR A 3 -29.20 13.26 12.26
N LEU A 4 -29.08 14.55 11.91
CA LEU A 4 -27.90 15.12 11.23
C LEU A 4 -26.82 15.60 12.20
N SER A 5 -27.11 15.63 13.50
CA SER A 5 -26.23 16.13 14.56
C SER A 5 -24.86 15.44 14.62
N ASN A 6 -24.78 14.16 14.25
CA ASN A 6 -23.52 13.42 14.23
C ASN A 6 -22.59 13.92 13.10
N TYR A 7 -23.14 14.33 11.96
CA TYR A 7 -22.35 14.83 10.84
C TYR A 7 -21.79 16.23 11.12
N GLU A 8 -22.60 17.11 11.72
CA GLU A 8 -22.15 18.44 12.15
C GLU A 8 -21.00 18.34 13.15
N ARG A 9 -21.10 17.41 14.10
CA ARG A 9 -20.04 17.12 15.07
C ARG A 9 -18.75 16.60 14.43
N LEU A 10 -18.86 15.67 13.47
CA LEU A 10 -17.71 15.13 12.74
C LEU A 10 -16.95 16.23 11.98
N VAL A 11 -17.68 17.19 11.39
CA VAL A 11 -17.07 18.32 10.68
C VAL A 11 -16.40 19.27 11.67
N SER A 12 -17.01 19.54 12.83
CA SER A 12 -16.38 20.36 13.88
C SER A 12 -15.15 19.70 14.51
N ASP A 13 -15.14 18.37 14.61
CA ASP A 13 -14.04 17.58 15.17
C ASP A 13 -12.80 17.52 14.26
N GLY A 14 -12.85 18.18 13.09
CA GLY A 14 -11.66 18.38 12.24
C GLY A 14 -11.37 17.23 11.27
N ILE A 15 -12.40 16.46 10.86
CA ILE A 15 -12.28 15.38 9.87
C ILE A 15 -11.55 15.81 8.57
N GLY A 16 -11.66 17.09 8.20
CA GLY A 16 -10.98 17.66 7.03
C GLY A 16 -9.46 17.48 7.07
N GLY A 17 -8.83 17.58 8.24
CA GLY A 17 -7.38 17.36 8.39
C GLY A 17 -6.99 15.91 8.18
N TYR A 18 -7.77 14.97 8.74
CA TYR A 18 -7.55 13.53 8.51
C TYR A 18 -7.77 13.14 7.06
N PHE A 19 -8.80 13.71 6.42
CA PHE A 19 -9.07 13.51 5.01
C PHE A 19 -7.92 14.03 4.13
N TRP A 20 -7.39 15.22 4.43
CA TRP A 20 -6.25 15.79 3.72
C TRP A 20 -5.00 14.91 3.85
N ASN A 21 -4.69 14.45 5.06
CA ASN A 21 -3.55 13.55 5.28
C ASN A 21 -3.71 12.25 4.48
N LEU A 22 -4.90 11.65 4.48
CA LEU A 22 -5.18 10.45 3.68
C LEU A 22 -5.04 10.72 2.19
N ALA A 23 -5.58 11.83 1.69
CA ALA A 23 -5.48 12.21 0.28
C ALA A 23 -4.02 12.38 -0.15
N VAL A 24 -3.20 13.06 0.65
CA VAL A 24 -1.77 13.22 0.37
C VAL A 24 -1.06 11.87 0.40
N ILE A 25 -1.35 11.01 1.38
CA ILE A 25 -0.77 9.66 1.45
C ILE A 25 -1.08 8.88 0.16
N THR A 26 -2.36 8.83 -0.23
CA THR A 26 -2.80 8.06 -1.40
C THR A 26 -2.20 8.60 -2.69
N VAL A 27 -2.25 9.92 -2.93
CA VAL A 27 -1.75 10.53 -4.17
C VAL A 27 -0.24 10.31 -4.32
N LEU A 28 0.54 10.53 -3.25
CA LEU A 28 1.98 10.31 -3.29
C LEU A 28 2.33 8.84 -3.55
N SER A 29 1.69 7.90 -2.84
CA SER A 29 1.90 6.48 -3.06
C SER A 29 1.57 6.07 -4.51
N LEU A 30 0.47 6.58 -5.08
CA LEU A 30 0.06 6.29 -6.45
C LEU A 30 1.05 6.82 -7.49
N ILE A 31 1.56 8.04 -7.32
CA ILE A 31 2.56 8.62 -8.24
C ILE A 31 3.80 7.72 -8.31
N VAL A 32 4.31 7.29 -7.15
CA VAL A 32 5.50 6.43 -7.09
C VAL A 32 5.21 5.06 -7.71
N VAL A 33 4.08 4.45 -7.35
CA VAL A 33 3.66 3.15 -7.91
C VAL A 33 3.52 3.22 -9.43
N ALA A 34 2.82 4.23 -9.95
CA ALA A 34 2.60 4.40 -11.38
C ALA A 34 3.90 4.60 -12.18
N PHE A 35 4.92 5.22 -11.57
CA PHE A 35 6.19 5.46 -12.24
C PHE A 35 7.11 4.23 -12.22
N PHE A 36 7.26 3.56 -11.08
CA PHE A 36 8.27 2.50 -10.90
C PHE A 36 7.75 1.09 -11.22
N ILE A 37 6.48 0.80 -10.92
CA ILE A 37 5.96 -0.56 -11.04
C ILE A 37 5.87 -1.05 -12.48
N PRO A 38 5.41 -0.27 -13.47
CA PRO A 38 5.38 -0.74 -14.86
C PRO A 38 6.76 -1.16 -15.38
N ALA A 39 7.81 -0.42 -15.02
CA ALA A 39 9.19 -0.76 -15.41
C ALA A 39 9.65 -2.07 -14.77
N ALA A 40 9.35 -2.28 -13.48
CA ALA A 40 9.65 -3.52 -12.78
C ALA A 40 8.86 -4.71 -13.33
N ALA A 41 7.55 -4.53 -13.57
CA ALA A 41 6.67 -5.55 -14.13
C ALA A 41 7.13 -5.99 -15.51
N TYR A 42 7.44 -5.04 -16.41
CA TYR A 42 7.95 -5.36 -17.75
C TYR A 42 9.24 -6.19 -17.70
N SER A 43 10.17 -5.84 -16.80
CA SER A 43 11.40 -6.58 -16.61
C SER A 43 11.15 -8.02 -16.16
N ILE A 44 10.19 -8.24 -15.26
CA ILE A 44 9.80 -9.56 -14.77
C ILE A 44 9.12 -10.36 -15.89
N ALA A 45 8.10 -9.79 -16.53
CA ALA A 45 7.32 -10.44 -17.57
C ALA A 45 8.19 -10.94 -18.73
N ARG A 46 9.18 -10.12 -19.14
CA ARG A 46 10.05 -10.47 -20.26
C ARG A 46 11.13 -11.51 -19.93
N ASN A 47 11.58 -11.56 -18.67
CA ASN A 47 12.73 -12.37 -18.27
C ASN A 47 12.36 -13.65 -17.49
N MET A 48 11.11 -13.81 -17.04
CA MET A 48 10.70 -14.98 -16.26
C MET A 48 10.94 -16.32 -16.96
N SER A 49 10.76 -16.38 -18.29
CA SER A 49 10.98 -17.60 -19.09
C SER A 49 12.46 -17.90 -19.34
N LYS A 50 13.33 -16.90 -19.20
CA LYS A 50 14.77 -17.00 -19.51
C LYS A 50 15.64 -17.19 -18.27
N LYS A 51 15.20 -16.68 -17.12
CA LYS A 51 15.99 -16.64 -15.88
C LYS A 51 15.14 -17.11 -14.71
N LYS A 52 15.56 -18.21 -14.07
CA LYS A 52 14.88 -18.79 -12.90
C LYS A 52 14.67 -17.79 -11.76
N ALA A 53 15.59 -16.84 -11.55
CA ALA A 53 15.47 -15.82 -10.52
C ALA A 53 14.19 -14.96 -10.66
N PHE A 54 13.81 -14.57 -11.88
CA PHE A 54 12.61 -13.77 -12.14
C PHE A 54 11.33 -14.59 -11.94
N ALA A 55 11.35 -15.88 -12.32
CA ALA A 55 10.25 -16.78 -12.04
C ALA A 55 10.05 -17.00 -10.53
N ILE A 56 11.13 -17.21 -9.76
CA ILE A 56 11.06 -17.34 -8.30
C ILE A 56 10.52 -16.06 -7.66
N MET A 57 11.03 -14.88 -8.08
CA MET A 57 10.57 -13.60 -7.56
C MET A 57 9.08 -13.38 -7.82
N TYR A 58 8.60 -13.69 -9.03
CA TYR A 58 7.17 -13.61 -9.35
C TYR A 58 6.33 -14.58 -8.50
N SER A 59 6.78 -15.82 -8.34
CA SER A 59 6.09 -16.79 -7.47
C SER A 59 6.02 -16.33 -6.01
N LEU A 60 7.09 -15.73 -5.47
CA LEU A 60 7.09 -15.16 -4.11
C LEU A 60 6.11 -13.99 -3.97
N LEU A 61 5.99 -13.13 -5.00
CA LEU A 61 5.01 -12.04 -5.00
C LEU A 61 3.58 -12.59 -4.94
N ILE A 62 3.25 -13.60 -5.74
CA ILE A 62 1.94 -14.25 -5.73
C ILE A 62 1.65 -14.86 -4.36
N LEU A 63 2.60 -15.59 -3.78
CA LEU A 63 2.46 -16.18 -2.45
C LEU A 63 2.16 -15.13 -1.38
N GLY A 64 2.77 -13.94 -1.48
CA GLY A 64 2.51 -12.82 -0.57
C GLY A 64 1.08 -12.27 -0.64
N ILE A 65 0.45 -12.27 -1.82
CA ILE A 65 -0.92 -11.77 -2.02
C ILE A 65 -1.95 -12.68 -1.33
N PHE A 66 -1.68 -13.98 -1.25
CA PHE A 66 -2.57 -14.94 -0.57
C PHE A 66 -2.60 -14.76 0.95
N VAL A 67 -1.63 -14.06 1.54
CA VAL A 67 -1.63 -13.81 2.98
C VAL A 67 -2.70 -12.76 3.30
N PRO A 68 -3.70 -13.10 4.14
CA PRO A 68 -4.78 -12.16 4.46
C PRO A 68 -4.22 -10.95 5.21
N PHE A 69 -4.71 -9.76 4.85
CA PHE A 69 -4.20 -8.49 5.41
C PHE A 69 -4.28 -8.47 6.95
N GLN A 70 -5.28 -9.10 7.54
CA GLN A 70 -5.52 -9.12 8.98
C GLN A 70 -4.38 -9.82 9.73
N VAL A 71 -3.78 -10.87 9.14
CA VAL A 71 -2.69 -11.62 9.77
C VAL A 71 -1.39 -10.80 9.81
N ILE A 72 -1.15 -9.99 8.78
CA ILE A 72 0.06 -9.14 8.70
C ILE A 72 -0.09 -7.79 9.42
N MET A 73 -1.31 -7.32 9.67
CA MET A 73 -1.52 -5.95 10.17
C MET A 73 -0.93 -5.71 11.56
N ILE A 74 -1.14 -6.63 12.50
CA ILE A 74 -0.57 -6.53 13.86
C ILE A 74 0.97 -6.51 13.84
N PRO A 75 1.67 -7.49 13.24
CA PRO A 75 3.14 -7.49 13.25
C PRO A 75 3.73 -6.27 12.52
N ILE A 76 3.11 -5.83 11.42
CA ILE A 76 3.52 -4.62 10.70
C ILE A 76 3.39 -3.38 11.58
N THR A 77 2.28 -3.22 12.30
CA THR A 77 2.06 -2.06 13.17
C THR A 77 3.08 -2.01 14.30
N VAL A 78 3.38 -3.17 14.90
CA VAL A 78 4.44 -3.29 15.91
C VAL A 78 5.81 -2.95 15.31
N MET A 79 6.10 -3.39 14.08
CA MET A 79 7.34 -3.08 13.39
C MET A 79 7.47 -1.57 13.10
N MET A 80 6.44 -0.93 12.57
CA MET A 80 6.42 0.51 12.30
C MET A 80 6.59 1.32 13.58
N SER A 81 5.98 0.88 14.69
CA SER A 81 6.18 1.48 16.01
C SER A 81 7.63 1.39 16.48
N LYS A 82 8.25 0.20 16.37
CA LYS A 82 9.67 0.00 16.70
C LYS A 82 10.62 0.85 15.84
N LEU A 83 10.24 1.11 14.59
CA LEU A 83 11.01 1.97 13.67
C LEU A 83 10.75 3.47 13.88
N GLY A 84 9.82 3.86 14.76
CA GLY A 84 9.41 5.26 14.93
C GLY A 84 8.63 5.83 13.74
N LEU A 85 8.10 4.97 12.86
CA LEU A 85 7.39 5.31 11.63
C LEU A 85 5.86 5.26 11.81
N THR A 86 5.35 5.63 12.98
CA THR A 86 3.90 5.71 13.25
C THR A 86 3.28 7.04 12.83
N ASN A 87 3.94 7.75 11.92
CA ASN A 87 3.52 9.04 11.39
C ASN A 87 3.02 8.93 9.94
N MET A 88 2.54 10.05 9.39
CA MET A 88 2.04 10.15 8.02
C MET A 88 3.01 9.59 6.97
N TRP A 89 4.31 9.85 7.09
CA TRP A 89 5.32 9.38 6.13
C TRP A 89 5.56 7.87 6.22
N GLY A 90 5.51 7.31 7.44
CA GLY A 90 5.54 5.87 7.64
C GLY A 90 4.34 5.18 7.00
N LEU A 91 3.17 5.80 7.03
CA LEU A 91 1.99 5.31 6.31
C LEU A 91 2.18 5.35 4.80
N VAL A 92 2.77 6.41 4.22
CA VAL A 92 3.09 6.46 2.77
C VAL A 92 3.95 5.26 2.36
N LEU A 93 5.00 4.98 3.12
CA LEU A 93 5.88 3.83 2.87
C LEU A 93 5.13 2.50 2.97
N LEU A 94 4.25 2.39 3.97
CA LEU A 94 3.46 1.19 4.19
C LEU A 94 2.48 0.91 3.03
N TYR A 95 1.72 1.93 2.62
CA TYR A 95 0.79 1.83 1.49
C TYR A 95 1.53 1.53 0.18
N LEU A 96 2.69 2.15 -0.04
CA LEU A 96 3.54 1.86 -1.20
C LEU A 96 3.95 0.38 -1.21
N THR A 97 4.47 -0.12 -0.09
CA THR A 97 4.95 -1.52 0.01
C THR A 97 3.81 -2.51 -0.20
N TYR A 98 2.63 -2.21 0.35
CA TYR A 98 1.45 -3.07 0.20
C TYR A 98 0.92 -3.11 -1.24
N ALA A 99 1.04 -2.00 -1.97
CA ALA A 99 0.62 -1.93 -3.36
C ALA A 99 1.54 -2.70 -4.32
N ILE A 100 2.83 -2.88 -4.00
CA ILE A 100 3.83 -3.49 -4.91
C ILE A 100 3.40 -4.89 -5.41
N PRO A 101 3.09 -5.88 -4.55
CA PRO A 101 2.80 -7.23 -5.03
C PRO A 101 1.53 -7.28 -5.87
N GLN A 102 0.48 -6.56 -5.45
CA GLN A 102 -0.80 -6.51 -6.13
C GLN A 102 -0.70 -5.86 -7.51
N THR A 103 0.04 -4.74 -7.61
CA THR A 103 0.21 -4.01 -8.86
C THR A 103 1.19 -4.71 -9.80
N LEU A 104 2.29 -5.29 -9.30
CA LEU A 104 3.17 -6.12 -10.12
C LEU A 104 2.44 -7.32 -10.69
N PHE A 105 1.64 -8.02 -9.88
CA PHE A 105 0.83 -9.13 -10.36
C PHE A 105 -0.16 -8.72 -11.46
N LEU A 106 -0.74 -7.52 -11.37
CA LEU A 106 -1.65 -7.01 -12.38
C LEU A 106 -0.95 -6.66 -13.71
N TYR A 107 0.30 -6.22 -13.67
CA TYR A 107 1.04 -5.74 -14.85
C TYR A 107 1.93 -6.78 -15.53
N VAL A 108 2.23 -7.91 -14.87
CA VAL A 108 3.06 -9.02 -15.39
C VAL A 108 2.22 -10.00 -16.19
#